data_AF-A0A8T7LUU7-F1
#
_entry.id   AF-A0A8T7LUU7-F1
#
_cell.length_a   1.000
_cell.length_b   1.000
_cell.length_c   1.000
_cell.angle_alpha   90.00
_cell.angle_beta   90.00
_cell.angle_gamma   90.00
#
_symmetry.space_group_name_H-M   'P 1'
#
loop_
_entity.id
_entity.type
_entity.pdbx_description
1 polymer ?
#
loop_
_entity_poly.entity_id
_entity_poly.type
_entity_poly.pdbx_seq_one_letter_code
_entity_poly.pdbx_strand_id
1 'polypeptide(L)'
;MPLNPQELNDQIEKQAGRLKEEARRLEKNIAEAVEYYRAADEYKLSVIAKEHSRRDETLAYPISGLNEVVAINPSTTDYCVVATDSSPIPPDRHNGTAHFYVINIGRVMLRYGEKPTADLDSLTFFETEDATNEEREYTKASLLDTEAALKELEAAYELALKHQADLVFRDGPLTLWRSINLRSKEGTELRNRYYSLLDQFDKAQIPIVGYISNTHSNAVIETLRAAVREESKSGRVFGGVQDRMLFQNLLKPDTRGTIFASTLGEPKELREYIDRIYFTYMLTKYEMVRIEFPQWLALDTEKLASTLSLVLRQVELGQGYPVALMEAHEQAVLRGDDRELLRLLLEDQGLLLTESEKGRSKRLRSI
;
A
#
# COMPACT_ATOMS: atom_id res chain seq x y z
N MET A 1 27.41 14.40 -14.11
CA MET A 1 27.30 15.51 -15.09
C MET A 1 25.89 16.06 -15.01
N PRO A 2 25.71 17.39 -14.98
CA PRO A 2 24.38 17.99 -15.04
C PRO A 2 23.75 17.78 -16.42
N LEU A 3 22.43 17.83 -16.45
CA LEU A 3 21.57 17.62 -17.62
C LEU A 3 21.75 18.79 -18.63
N ASN A 4 21.85 18.51 -19.94
CA ASN A 4 21.97 19.54 -20.98
C ASN A 4 20.57 20.07 -21.38
N PRO A 5 20.19 21.30 -21.02
CA PRO A 5 18.81 21.78 -21.20
C PRO A 5 18.41 21.95 -22.67
N GLN A 6 19.35 22.37 -23.53
CA GLN A 6 19.06 22.61 -24.94
C GLN A 6 18.78 21.30 -25.68
N GLU A 7 19.62 20.30 -25.45
CA GLU A 7 19.47 18.97 -26.03
C GLU A 7 18.16 18.30 -25.56
N LEU A 8 17.81 18.46 -24.28
CA LEU A 8 16.53 18.00 -23.76
C LEU A 8 15.34 18.70 -24.43
N ASN A 9 15.40 20.03 -24.59
CA ASN A 9 14.32 20.79 -25.22
C ASN A 9 14.08 20.34 -26.67
N ASP A 10 15.14 20.16 -27.45
CA ASP A 10 15.05 19.69 -28.83
C ASP A 10 14.44 18.26 -28.91
N GLN A 11 14.76 17.40 -27.94
CA GLN A 11 14.16 16.07 -27.84
C GLN A 11 12.67 16.13 -27.45
N ILE A 12 12.28 17.03 -26.53
CA ILE A 12 10.89 17.23 -26.13
C ILE A 12 10.06 17.75 -27.31
N GLU A 13 10.55 18.76 -28.04
CA GLU A 13 9.83 19.33 -29.19
C GLU A 13 9.57 18.28 -30.29
N LYS A 14 10.56 17.41 -30.56
CA LYS A 14 10.41 16.29 -31.51
C LYS A 14 9.32 15.30 -31.09
N GLN A 15 9.12 15.09 -29.79
CA GLN A 15 8.12 14.13 -29.28
C GLN A 15 6.77 14.78 -28.93
N ALA A 16 6.70 16.10 -28.82
CA ALA A 16 5.53 16.82 -28.33
C ALA A 16 4.25 16.54 -29.14
N GLY A 17 4.37 16.38 -30.46
CA GLY A 17 3.23 16.02 -31.33
C GLY A 17 2.60 14.68 -30.94
N ARG A 18 3.44 13.64 -30.81
CA ARG A 18 3.01 12.29 -30.39
C ARG A 18 2.40 12.31 -28.99
N LEU A 19 3.04 12.98 -28.03
CA LEU A 19 2.56 13.06 -26.65
C LEU A 19 1.19 13.76 -26.56
N LYS A 20 0.96 14.82 -27.35
CA LYS A 20 -0.35 15.49 -27.43
C LYS A 20 -1.43 14.59 -28.04
N GLU A 21 -1.10 13.80 -29.04
CA GLU A 21 -2.03 12.84 -29.64
C GLU A 21 -2.38 11.70 -28.66
N GLU A 22 -1.38 11.16 -27.96
CA GLU A 22 -1.57 10.17 -26.90
C GLU A 22 -2.45 10.71 -25.77
N ALA A 23 -2.23 11.95 -25.34
CA ALA A 23 -3.05 12.61 -24.32
C ALA A 23 -4.52 12.76 -24.76
N ARG A 24 -4.79 13.24 -25.99
CA ARG A 24 -6.16 13.34 -26.53
C ARG A 24 -6.85 11.97 -26.64
N ARG A 25 -6.10 10.95 -27.04
CA ARG A 25 -6.62 9.59 -27.11
C ARG A 25 -6.96 9.06 -25.72
N LEU A 26 -6.12 9.35 -24.73
CA LEU A 26 -6.37 8.98 -23.34
C LEU A 26 -7.61 9.69 -22.79
N GLU A 27 -7.79 10.99 -23.03
CA GLU A 27 -8.99 11.74 -22.63
C GLU A 27 -10.27 11.12 -23.20
N LYS A 28 -10.26 10.76 -24.50
CA LYS A 28 -11.39 10.05 -25.13
C LYS A 28 -11.65 8.70 -24.45
N ASN A 29 -10.60 7.92 -24.20
CA ASN A 29 -10.73 6.62 -23.55
C ASN A 29 -11.27 6.74 -22.11
N ILE A 30 -10.91 7.81 -21.38
CA ILE A 30 -11.44 8.10 -20.05
C ILE A 30 -12.94 8.39 -20.12
N ALA A 31 -13.38 9.24 -21.05
CA ALA A 31 -14.79 9.57 -21.22
C ALA A 31 -15.63 8.32 -21.54
N GLU A 32 -15.15 7.48 -22.47
CA GLU A 32 -15.81 6.20 -22.81
C GLU A 32 -15.86 5.25 -21.59
N ALA A 33 -14.79 5.19 -20.78
CA ALA A 33 -14.75 4.37 -19.58
C ALA A 33 -15.74 4.85 -18.51
N VAL A 34 -15.89 6.17 -18.34
CA VAL A 34 -16.85 6.80 -17.42
C VAL A 34 -18.29 6.49 -17.85
N GLU A 35 -18.60 6.64 -19.14
CA GLU A 35 -19.93 6.30 -19.67
C GLU A 35 -20.25 4.82 -19.46
N TYR A 36 -19.30 3.93 -19.76
CA TYR A 36 -19.48 2.51 -19.55
C TYR A 36 -19.67 2.16 -18.08
N TYR A 37 -18.84 2.71 -17.18
CA TYR A 37 -18.96 2.49 -15.73
C TYR A 37 -20.34 2.92 -15.21
N ARG A 38 -20.86 4.07 -15.66
CA ARG A 38 -22.18 4.57 -15.26
C ARG A 38 -23.34 3.68 -15.70
N ALA A 39 -23.21 3.06 -16.86
CA ALA A 39 -24.23 2.19 -17.44
C ALA A 39 -24.05 0.70 -17.09
N ALA A 40 -22.95 0.34 -16.44
CA ALA A 40 -22.61 -1.05 -16.18
C ALA A 40 -23.56 -1.71 -15.16
N ASP A 41 -23.81 -3.00 -15.36
CA ASP A 41 -24.60 -3.82 -14.46
C ASP A 41 -23.71 -4.40 -13.34
N GLU A 42 -24.07 -4.09 -12.09
CA GLU A 42 -23.30 -4.45 -10.89
C GLU A 42 -23.13 -5.97 -10.73
N TYR A 43 -24.21 -6.72 -10.99
CA TYR A 43 -24.21 -8.18 -10.89
C TYR A 43 -23.29 -8.78 -11.95
N LYS A 44 -23.36 -8.27 -13.19
CA LYS A 44 -22.50 -8.70 -14.28
C LYS A 44 -21.02 -8.46 -13.98
N LEU A 45 -20.64 -7.28 -13.50
CA LEU A 45 -19.26 -6.99 -13.09
C LEU A 45 -18.78 -7.96 -12.01
N SER A 46 -19.66 -8.29 -11.05
CA SER A 46 -19.35 -9.24 -9.99
C SER A 46 -19.12 -10.66 -10.50
N VAL A 47 -19.95 -11.14 -11.42
CA VAL A 47 -19.77 -12.45 -12.07
C VAL A 47 -18.45 -12.48 -12.84
N ILE A 48 -18.19 -11.46 -13.67
CA ILE A 48 -16.97 -11.38 -14.46
C ILE A 48 -15.74 -11.39 -13.56
N ALA A 49 -15.66 -10.53 -12.55
CA ALA A 49 -14.50 -10.50 -11.67
C ALA A 49 -14.24 -11.87 -11.03
N LYS A 50 -15.28 -12.54 -10.54
CA LYS A 50 -15.18 -13.84 -9.86
C LYS A 50 -14.85 -14.99 -10.81
N GLU A 51 -15.31 -14.98 -12.04
CA GLU A 51 -15.11 -16.07 -13.00
C GLU A 51 -13.87 -15.89 -13.89
N HIS A 52 -13.54 -14.65 -14.22
CA HIS A 52 -12.47 -14.29 -15.15
C HIS A 52 -11.16 -13.88 -14.48
N SER A 53 -11.08 -13.90 -13.15
CA SER A 53 -9.82 -13.72 -12.44
C SER A 53 -8.82 -14.80 -12.86
N ARG A 54 -7.95 -14.46 -13.81
CA ARG A 54 -6.82 -15.28 -14.24
C ARG A 54 -5.62 -14.99 -13.35
N ARG A 55 -4.64 -15.89 -13.39
CA ARG A 55 -3.33 -15.66 -12.79
C ARG A 55 -2.76 -14.36 -13.36
N ASP A 56 -2.31 -13.47 -12.48
CA ASP A 56 -1.72 -12.16 -12.79
C ASP A 56 -2.70 -11.06 -13.26
N GLU A 57 -4.02 -11.32 -13.35
CA GLU A 57 -5.05 -10.29 -13.57
C GLU A 57 -5.80 -9.99 -12.27
N THR A 58 -5.52 -8.83 -11.67
CA THR A 58 -6.27 -8.35 -10.51
C THR A 58 -7.55 -7.68 -10.96
N LEU A 59 -8.70 -8.31 -10.69
CA LEU A 59 -10.03 -7.75 -10.94
C LEU A 59 -10.64 -7.25 -9.62
N ALA A 60 -11.69 -6.45 -9.74
CA ALA A 60 -12.45 -5.91 -8.63
C ALA A 60 -13.94 -5.95 -8.90
N TYR A 61 -14.73 -6.27 -7.88
CA TYR A 61 -16.17 -6.26 -7.95
C TYR A 61 -16.77 -5.35 -6.89
N PRO A 62 -17.87 -4.64 -7.21
CA PRO A 62 -18.55 -3.77 -6.26
C PRO A 62 -19.14 -4.59 -5.10
N ILE A 63 -19.05 -4.02 -3.90
CA ILE A 63 -19.66 -4.50 -2.65
C ILE A 63 -20.78 -3.56 -2.21
N SER A 64 -20.62 -2.26 -2.45
CA SER A 64 -21.68 -1.26 -2.33
C SER A 64 -22.18 -0.84 -3.71
N GLY A 65 -23.20 0.02 -3.76
CA GLY A 65 -23.83 0.40 -5.00
C GLY A 65 -22.85 1.02 -6.00
N LEU A 66 -22.93 0.61 -7.26
CA LEU A 66 -22.17 1.25 -8.33
C LEU A 66 -22.58 2.73 -8.46
N ASN A 67 -21.63 3.61 -8.79
CA ASN A 67 -21.83 5.07 -8.88
C ASN A 67 -22.14 5.77 -7.54
N GLU A 68 -21.91 5.11 -6.40
CA GLU A 68 -21.95 5.79 -5.10
C GLU A 68 -20.95 6.95 -5.07
N VAL A 69 -21.43 8.10 -4.60
CA VAL A 69 -20.59 9.26 -4.26
C VAL A 69 -21.03 9.72 -2.87
N VAL A 70 -20.23 9.37 -1.86
CA VAL A 70 -20.58 9.62 -0.45
C VAL A 70 -19.65 10.67 0.10
N ALA A 71 -20.23 11.77 0.60
CA ALA A 71 -19.49 12.85 1.25
C ALA A 71 -18.89 12.37 2.58
N ILE A 72 -17.64 12.77 2.82
CA ILE A 72 -16.92 12.51 4.06
C ILE A 72 -16.89 13.83 4.83
N ASN A 73 -17.59 13.86 5.96
CA ASN A 73 -17.65 15.05 6.80
C ASN A 73 -16.71 14.86 7.99
N PRO A 74 -15.75 15.76 8.24
CA PRO A 74 -14.91 15.70 9.43
C PRO A 74 -15.79 15.71 10.69
N SER A 75 -15.80 14.61 11.44
CA SER A 75 -16.80 14.41 12.51
C SER A 75 -16.29 14.75 13.91
N THR A 76 -15.03 14.44 14.24
CA THR A 76 -14.50 14.55 15.60
C THR A 76 -13.19 15.34 15.70
N THR A 77 -13.05 16.10 16.78
CA THR A 77 -11.82 16.83 17.12
C THR A 77 -10.99 16.13 18.19
N ASP A 78 -11.60 15.23 18.98
CA ASP A 78 -10.94 14.36 19.95
C ASP A 78 -10.89 12.95 19.39
N TYR A 79 -9.68 12.48 19.14
CA TYR A 79 -9.40 11.15 18.59
C TYR A 79 -7.92 10.81 18.76
N CYS A 80 -7.63 9.52 18.70
CA CYS A 80 -6.29 8.94 18.78
C CYS A 80 -6.02 8.13 17.51
N VAL A 81 -4.93 8.45 16.81
CA VAL A 81 -4.46 7.67 15.66
C VAL A 81 -3.13 7.02 15.97
N VAL A 82 -2.92 5.84 15.41
CA VAL A 82 -1.64 5.13 15.43
C VAL A 82 -1.18 4.90 14.00
N ALA A 83 0.12 5.00 13.77
CA ALA A 83 0.76 4.67 12.51
C ALA A 83 2.09 3.97 12.76
N THR A 84 2.45 3.08 11.85
CA THR A 84 3.77 2.44 11.80
C THR A 84 4.29 2.43 10.37
N ASP A 85 5.60 2.46 10.23
CA ASP A 85 6.32 2.24 8.98
C ASP A 85 7.59 1.43 9.28
N SER A 86 8.18 0.77 8.28
CA SER A 86 9.43 0.03 8.46
C SER A 86 10.50 0.34 7.42
N SER A 87 11.75 0.15 7.86
CA SER A 87 12.92 0.20 7.01
C SER A 87 13.73 -1.09 7.19
N PRO A 88 13.55 -2.09 6.31
CA PRO A 88 14.36 -3.29 6.33
C PRO A 88 15.76 -3.04 5.74
N ILE A 89 16.79 -3.61 6.38
CA ILE A 89 18.10 -3.81 5.79
C ILE A 89 18.18 -5.29 5.37
N PRO A 90 18.20 -5.58 4.06
CA PRO A 90 18.30 -6.94 3.57
C PRO A 90 19.70 -7.52 3.86
N PRO A 91 19.84 -8.85 3.85
CA PRO A 91 21.13 -9.49 4.08
C PRO A 91 22.23 -9.05 3.10
N ASP A 92 23.36 -8.58 3.61
CA ASP A 92 24.54 -8.27 2.79
C ASP A 92 25.34 -9.55 2.50
N ARG A 93 25.04 -10.16 1.35
CA ARG A 93 25.70 -11.39 0.90
C ARG A 93 27.11 -11.18 0.33
N HIS A 94 27.59 -9.94 0.19
CA HIS A 94 28.87 -9.66 -0.44
C HIS A 94 30.03 -9.48 0.56
N ASN A 95 29.74 -9.26 1.84
CA ASN A 95 30.74 -8.81 2.82
C ASN A 95 30.84 -9.66 4.11
N GLY A 96 30.19 -10.83 4.21
CA GLY A 96 30.28 -11.64 5.44
C GLY A 96 29.76 -13.08 5.35
N THR A 97 30.08 -13.87 6.37
CA THR A 97 29.63 -15.27 6.59
C THR A 97 28.28 -15.35 7.30
N ALA A 98 27.83 -14.28 7.97
CA ALA A 98 26.56 -14.20 8.68
C ALA A 98 25.43 -13.72 7.75
N HIS A 99 24.36 -14.51 7.66
CA HIS A 99 23.14 -14.12 6.96
C HIS A 99 22.18 -13.55 8.00
N PHE A 100 22.00 -12.23 8.02
CA PHE A 100 21.09 -11.55 8.94
C PHE A 100 20.32 -10.47 8.19
N TYR A 101 19.19 -10.05 8.74
CA TYR A 101 18.50 -8.83 8.32
C TYR A 101 18.15 -7.99 9.54
N VAL A 102 17.92 -6.71 9.30
CA VAL A 102 17.41 -5.78 10.32
C VAL A 102 16.07 -5.24 9.85
N ILE A 103 15.10 -5.16 10.75
CA ILE A 103 13.84 -4.45 10.51
C ILE A 103 13.74 -3.38 11.60
N ASN A 104 13.81 -2.12 11.21
CA ASN A 104 13.50 -1.01 12.12
C ASN A 104 12.07 -0.55 11.85
N ILE A 105 11.25 -0.45 12.89
CA ILE A 105 9.85 -0.06 12.81
C ILE A 105 9.68 1.25 13.55
N GLY A 106 9.30 2.30 12.84
CA GLY A 106 8.87 3.55 13.45
C GLY A 106 7.45 3.41 13.97
N ARG A 107 7.17 3.89 15.18
CA ARG A 107 5.85 3.83 15.80
C ARG A 107 5.43 5.20 16.27
N VAL A 108 4.20 5.57 15.94
CA VAL A 108 3.64 6.88 16.28
C VAL A 108 2.22 6.71 16.79
N MET A 109 1.95 7.33 17.93
CA MET A 109 0.61 7.60 18.43
C MET A 109 0.41 9.11 18.56
N LEU A 110 -0.68 9.62 17.98
CA LEU A 110 -1.07 11.02 18.08
C LEU A 110 -2.49 11.12 18.64
N ARG A 111 -2.64 11.82 19.77
CA ARG A 111 -3.94 12.19 20.33
C ARG A 111 -4.22 13.66 20.07
N TYR A 112 -5.41 13.93 19.57
CA TYR A 112 -5.96 15.25 19.33
C TYR A 112 -7.13 15.53 20.28
N GLY A 113 -7.58 16.78 20.34
CA GLY A 113 -8.72 17.18 21.16
C GLY A 113 -8.30 17.85 22.46
N GLU A 114 -8.99 17.50 23.56
CA GLU A 114 -8.83 18.21 24.83
C GLU A 114 -7.50 17.95 25.53
N LYS A 115 -6.92 16.76 25.33
CA LYS A 115 -5.67 16.31 25.95
C LYS A 115 -4.68 15.86 24.89
N PRO A 116 -4.11 16.78 24.09
CA PRO A 116 -3.21 16.43 23.01
C PRO A 116 -1.90 15.85 23.57
N THR A 117 -1.52 14.68 23.07
CA THR A 117 -0.29 13.98 23.46
C THR A 117 0.25 13.20 22.27
N ALA A 118 1.55 12.96 22.25
CA ALA A 118 2.20 12.15 21.23
C ALA A 118 3.20 11.17 21.88
N ASP A 119 3.32 9.98 21.30
CA ASP A 119 4.32 8.96 21.64
C ASP A 119 4.97 8.54 20.32
N LEU A 120 6.28 8.78 20.18
CA LEU A 120 7.06 8.51 18.97
C LEU A 120 8.33 7.77 19.37
N ASP A 121 8.52 6.57 18.85
CA ASP A 121 9.72 5.77 19.06
C ASP A 121 9.96 4.79 17.90
N SER A 122 10.97 3.94 18.05
CA SER A 122 11.23 2.86 17.11
C SER A 122 11.54 1.52 17.81
N LEU A 123 11.27 0.42 17.09
CA LEU A 123 11.64 -0.94 17.49
C LEU A 123 12.55 -1.56 16.43
N THR A 124 13.72 -2.02 16.85
CA THR A 124 14.70 -2.66 15.96
C THR A 124 14.75 -4.16 16.21
N PHE A 125 14.54 -4.94 15.15
CA PHE A 125 14.68 -6.39 15.14
C PHE A 125 15.94 -6.76 14.36
N PHE A 126 16.82 -7.56 14.98
CA PHE A 126 17.97 -8.17 14.33
C PHE A 126 17.74 -9.69 14.31
N GLU A 127 17.62 -10.27 13.11
CA GLU A 127 17.29 -11.69 12.95
C GLU A 127 18.27 -12.37 12.00
N THR A 128 18.60 -13.62 12.31
CA THR A 128 19.48 -14.46 11.49
C THR A 128 18.65 -15.28 10.50
N GLU A 129 19.10 -15.35 9.25
CA GLU A 129 18.53 -16.22 8.22
C GLU A 129 19.28 -17.56 8.19
N ASP A 130 18.55 -18.68 8.24
CA ASP A 130 19.15 -19.99 8.04
C ASP A 130 19.70 -20.12 6.61
N ALA A 131 21.01 -20.34 6.48
CA ALA A 131 21.74 -20.41 5.22
C ALA A 131 21.32 -21.60 4.31
N THR A 132 20.44 -22.49 4.77
CA THR A 132 20.02 -23.71 4.06
C THR A 132 18.88 -23.49 3.07
N ASN A 133 18.23 -22.32 3.06
CA ASN A 133 17.11 -22.07 2.15
C ASN A 133 17.62 -21.61 0.76
N GLU A 134 17.63 -22.54 -0.20
CA GLU A 134 17.95 -22.34 -1.62
C GLU A 134 16.86 -21.58 -2.41
N GLU A 135 15.99 -20.81 -1.75
CA GLU A 135 15.02 -19.97 -2.46
C GLU A 135 15.71 -18.83 -3.24
N ARG A 136 15.14 -18.50 -4.41
CA ARG A 136 15.65 -17.42 -5.28
C ARG A 136 15.66 -16.09 -4.52
N GLU A 137 16.67 -15.27 -4.78
CA GLU A 137 16.90 -13.96 -4.13
C GLU A 137 15.67 -13.04 -4.14
N TYR A 138 14.93 -12.99 -5.25
CA TYR A 138 13.69 -12.21 -5.38
C TYR A 138 12.57 -12.69 -4.43
N THR A 139 12.47 -13.99 -4.19
CA THR A 139 11.50 -14.57 -3.25
C THR A 139 11.85 -14.16 -1.82
N LYS A 140 13.15 -14.15 -1.47
CA LYS A 140 13.63 -13.74 -0.14
C LYS A 140 13.37 -12.27 0.17
N ALA A 141 13.60 -11.37 -0.81
CA ALA A 141 13.28 -9.95 -0.64
C ALA A 141 11.78 -9.73 -0.39
N SER A 142 10.92 -10.39 -1.18
CA SER A 142 9.46 -10.28 -1.03
C SER A 142 8.95 -10.86 0.30
N LEU A 143 9.60 -11.92 0.79
CA LEU A 143 9.32 -12.49 2.12
C LEU A 143 9.74 -11.52 3.23
N LEU A 144 10.92 -10.90 3.13
CA LEU A 144 11.39 -9.91 4.10
C LEU A 144 10.47 -8.69 4.15
N ASP A 145 10.07 -8.14 3.00
CA ASP A 145 9.14 -7.01 2.93
C ASP A 145 7.79 -7.35 3.60
N THR A 146 7.35 -8.59 3.47
CA THR A 146 6.10 -9.06 4.09
C THR A 146 6.26 -9.30 5.58
N GLU A 147 7.38 -9.88 6.02
CA GLU A 147 7.69 -10.03 7.45
C GLU A 147 7.77 -8.66 8.12
N ALA A 148 8.43 -7.69 7.48
CA ALA A 148 8.51 -6.31 7.96
C ALA A 148 7.11 -5.68 8.09
N ALA A 149 6.28 -5.80 7.05
CA ALA A 149 4.91 -5.30 7.10
C ALA A 149 4.03 -6.02 8.13
N LEU A 150 4.29 -7.29 8.45
CA LEU A 150 3.58 -7.98 9.53
C LEU A 150 4.02 -7.48 10.90
N LYS A 151 5.32 -7.33 11.12
CA LYS A 151 5.82 -6.77 12.38
C LYS A 151 5.36 -5.33 12.59
N GLU A 152 5.24 -4.53 11.52
CA GLU A 152 4.62 -3.20 11.57
C GLU A 152 3.20 -3.28 12.13
N LEU A 153 2.37 -4.15 11.54
CA LEU A 153 0.98 -4.32 11.95
C LEU A 153 0.87 -4.85 13.39
N GLU A 154 1.75 -5.78 13.80
CA GLU A 154 1.81 -6.30 15.17
C GLU A 154 2.13 -5.16 16.16
N ALA A 155 3.15 -4.36 15.87
CA ALA A 155 3.52 -3.20 16.69
C ALA A 155 2.42 -2.13 16.73
N ALA A 156 1.75 -1.90 15.59
CA ALA A 156 0.64 -0.97 15.49
C ALA A 156 -0.55 -1.43 16.35
N TYR A 157 -0.87 -2.73 16.33
CA TYR A 157 -1.94 -3.30 17.15
C TYR A 157 -1.65 -3.15 18.65
N GLU A 158 -0.44 -3.46 19.09
CA GLU A 158 -0.04 -3.29 20.49
C GLU A 158 -0.15 -1.84 20.96
N LEU A 159 0.33 -0.89 20.14
CA LEU A 159 0.25 0.53 20.45
C LEU A 159 -1.21 1.03 20.45
N ALA A 160 -2.02 0.56 19.50
CA ALA A 160 -3.43 0.89 19.40
C ALA A 160 -4.23 0.40 20.61
N LEU A 161 -3.96 -0.81 21.10
CA LEU A 161 -4.55 -1.32 22.34
C LEU A 161 -4.16 -0.48 23.55
N LYS A 162 -2.85 -0.20 23.71
CA LYS A 162 -2.30 0.58 24.83
C LYS A 162 -2.96 1.96 24.92
N HIS A 163 -3.20 2.60 23.77
CA HIS A 163 -3.72 3.97 23.71
C HIS A 163 -5.20 4.07 23.34
N GLN A 164 -5.91 2.95 23.15
CA GLN A 164 -7.31 2.94 22.70
C GLN A 164 -7.49 3.79 21.43
N ALA A 165 -6.73 3.45 20.39
CA ALA A 165 -6.75 4.21 19.14
C ALA A 165 -8.10 4.06 18.41
N ASP A 166 -8.56 5.16 17.83
CA ASP A 166 -9.76 5.23 16.99
C ASP A 166 -9.46 4.80 15.54
N LEU A 167 -8.19 4.84 15.15
CA LEU A 167 -7.74 4.45 13.81
C LEU A 167 -6.26 4.06 13.82
N VAL A 168 -5.95 2.96 13.13
CA VAL A 168 -4.58 2.58 12.76
C VAL A 168 -4.36 2.80 11.26
N PHE A 169 -3.29 3.50 10.93
CA PHE A 169 -2.81 3.64 9.56
C PHE A 169 -1.68 2.68 9.27
N ARG A 170 -1.67 2.20 8.03
CA ARG A 170 -0.52 1.63 7.37
C ARG A 170 -0.23 2.43 6.10
N ASP A 171 1.06 2.67 5.84
CA ASP A 171 1.50 3.21 4.56
C ASP A 171 1.46 2.10 3.48
N GLY A 172 0.60 2.29 2.48
CA GLY A 172 0.45 1.33 1.38
C GLY A 172 -0.68 0.30 1.55
N PRO A 173 -0.70 -0.72 0.67
CA PRO A 173 -1.80 -1.67 0.58
C PRO A 173 -1.88 -2.61 1.78
N LEU A 174 -3.05 -2.75 2.43
CA LEU A 174 -3.27 -3.82 3.42
C LEU A 174 -3.11 -5.21 2.81
N THR A 175 -3.32 -5.34 1.51
CA THR A 175 -3.05 -6.58 0.79
C THR A 175 -1.54 -6.88 0.66
N LEU A 176 -1.03 -7.83 1.44
CA LEU A 176 0.40 -8.17 1.52
C LEU A 176 0.94 -9.15 0.44
N TRP A 177 0.06 -9.81 -0.31
CA TRP A 177 0.43 -11.08 -0.95
C TRP A 177 0.93 -11.02 -2.40
N ARG A 178 1.11 -9.83 -2.97
CA ARG A 178 1.31 -9.67 -4.43
C ARG A 178 2.58 -10.33 -4.99
N SER A 179 3.60 -10.53 -4.17
CA SER A 179 4.92 -11.00 -4.62
C SER A 179 5.36 -12.30 -3.94
N ILE A 180 4.47 -12.98 -3.22
CA ILE A 180 4.82 -14.16 -2.42
C ILE A 180 4.06 -15.39 -2.89
N ASN A 181 4.73 -16.53 -2.89
CA ASN A 181 4.05 -17.81 -3.07
C ASN A 181 3.31 -18.20 -1.79
N LEU A 182 2.01 -17.87 -1.72
CA LEU A 182 1.16 -18.24 -0.58
C LEU A 182 1.08 -19.74 -0.30
N ARG A 183 1.47 -20.61 -1.24
CA ARG A 183 1.46 -22.07 -1.05
C ARG A 183 2.76 -22.62 -0.45
N SER A 184 3.82 -21.82 -0.31
CA SER A 184 5.00 -22.28 0.44
C SER A 184 4.68 -22.40 1.93
N LYS A 185 5.57 -23.06 2.68
CA LYS A 185 5.42 -23.21 4.13
C LYS A 185 5.47 -21.83 4.80
N GLU A 186 6.46 -21.03 4.39
CA GLU A 186 6.71 -19.65 4.83
C GLU A 186 5.54 -18.75 4.47
N GLY A 187 5.06 -18.80 3.22
CA GLY A 187 3.90 -18.03 2.77
C GLY A 187 2.62 -18.40 3.53
N THR A 188 2.46 -19.66 3.93
CA THR A 188 1.32 -20.10 4.76
C THR A 188 1.43 -19.59 6.20
N GLU A 189 2.63 -19.58 6.77
CA GLU A 189 2.87 -19.06 8.12
C GLU A 189 2.60 -17.56 8.20
N LEU A 190 3.17 -16.76 7.28
CA LEU A 190 2.93 -15.32 7.17
C LEU A 190 1.43 -15.03 7.00
N ARG A 191 0.77 -15.79 6.12
CA ARG A 191 -0.67 -15.68 5.89
C ARG A 191 -1.48 -15.90 7.16
N ASN A 192 -1.19 -16.97 7.90
CA ASN A 192 -1.92 -17.29 9.13
C ASN A 192 -1.71 -16.23 10.21
N ARG A 193 -0.48 -15.72 10.36
CA ARG A 193 -0.16 -14.59 11.26
C ARG A 193 -0.98 -13.35 10.90
N TYR A 194 -0.99 -12.96 9.62
CA TYR A 194 -1.76 -11.81 9.14
C TYR A 194 -3.25 -11.90 9.47
N TYR A 195 -3.91 -13.02 9.15
CA TYR A 195 -5.35 -13.13 9.40
C TYR A 195 -5.69 -13.24 10.87
N SER A 196 -4.84 -13.90 11.68
CA SER A 196 -4.97 -13.87 13.13
C SER A 196 -4.91 -12.43 13.66
N LEU A 197 -4.04 -11.59 13.11
CA LEU A 197 -3.93 -10.19 13.48
C LEU A 197 -5.13 -9.37 13.02
N LEU A 198 -5.65 -9.57 11.82
CA LEU A 198 -6.90 -8.94 11.38
C LEU A 198 -8.09 -9.32 12.27
N ASP A 199 -8.17 -10.59 12.72
CA ASP A 199 -9.19 -11.05 13.67
C ASP A 199 -9.04 -10.37 15.04
N GLN A 200 -7.81 -10.04 15.44
CA GLN A 200 -7.54 -9.30 16.67
C GLN A 200 -8.01 -7.85 16.56
N PHE A 201 -7.72 -7.17 15.45
CA PHE A 201 -8.27 -5.83 15.17
C PHE A 201 -9.80 -5.82 15.19
N ASP A 202 -10.43 -6.82 14.57
CA ASP A 202 -11.89 -6.99 14.59
C ASP A 202 -12.40 -7.18 16.04
N LYS A 203 -11.84 -8.12 16.81
CA LYS A 203 -12.26 -8.35 18.20
C LYS A 203 -12.10 -7.11 19.09
N ALA A 204 -11.02 -6.36 18.89
CA ALA A 204 -10.77 -5.12 19.61
C ALA A 204 -11.62 -3.96 19.07
N GLN A 205 -12.30 -4.14 17.93
CA GLN A 205 -13.09 -3.15 17.23
C GLN A 205 -12.29 -1.89 16.86
N ILE A 206 -10.99 -2.06 16.59
CA ILE A 206 -10.05 -0.99 16.22
C ILE A 206 -9.95 -0.95 14.68
N PRO A 207 -10.42 0.12 14.02
CA PRO A 207 -10.29 0.26 12.58
C PRO A 207 -8.83 0.33 12.15
N ILE A 208 -8.50 -0.41 11.10
CA ILE A 208 -7.21 -0.32 10.40
C ILE A 208 -7.42 -0.01 8.93
N VAL A 209 -6.62 0.91 8.40
CA VAL A 209 -6.65 1.30 6.99
C VAL A 209 -5.26 1.29 6.38
N GLY A 210 -5.18 0.82 5.13
CA GLY A 210 -4.04 1.06 4.26
C GLY A 210 -4.29 2.31 3.44
N TYR A 211 -3.37 3.26 3.49
CA TYR A 211 -3.45 4.50 2.71
C TYR A 211 -2.52 4.42 1.50
N ILE A 212 -3.10 4.49 0.29
CA ILE A 212 -2.33 4.45 -0.96
C ILE A 212 -2.51 5.77 -1.70
N SER A 213 -1.50 6.64 -1.56
CA SER A 213 -1.35 7.88 -2.33
C SER A 213 -1.13 7.58 -3.82
N ASN A 214 -1.61 8.48 -4.69
CA ASN A 214 -1.47 8.45 -6.15
C ASN A 214 -1.51 7.03 -6.78
N THR A 215 -2.52 6.25 -6.40
CA THR A 215 -2.60 4.81 -6.72
C THR A 215 -2.52 4.50 -8.22
N HIS A 216 -1.67 3.54 -8.57
CA HIS A 216 -1.56 3.00 -9.93
C HIS A 216 -2.43 1.75 -10.18
N SER A 217 -3.42 1.51 -9.32
CA SER A 217 -4.29 0.35 -9.45
C SER A 217 -5.15 0.42 -10.73
N ASN A 218 -5.39 -0.75 -11.29
CA ASN A 218 -6.21 -0.94 -12.50
C ASN A 218 -7.33 -1.97 -12.26
N ALA A 219 -7.62 -2.33 -11.00
CA ALA A 219 -8.49 -3.45 -10.71
C ALA A 219 -9.93 -3.23 -11.24
N VAL A 220 -10.45 -2.01 -11.13
CA VAL A 220 -11.79 -1.67 -11.62
C VAL A 220 -11.78 -1.57 -13.15
N ILE A 221 -10.84 -0.84 -13.73
CA ILE A 221 -10.77 -0.67 -15.19
C ILE A 221 -10.50 -1.98 -15.93
N GLU A 222 -9.71 -2.90 -15.35
CA GLU A 222 -9.53 -4.25 -15.91
C GLU A 222 -10.81 -5.07 -15.87
N THR A 223 -11.64 -4.88 -14.84
CA THR A 223 -12.96 -5.52 -14.77
C THR A 223 -13.89 -4.97 -15.86
N LEU A 224 -13.90 -3.65 -16.09
CA LEU A 224 -14.64 -3.06 -17.20
C LEU A 224 -14.12 -3.56 -18.56
N ARG A 225 -12.79 -3.65 -18.74
CA ARG A 225 -12.19 -4.23 -19.96
C ARG A 225 -12.59 -5.68 -20.16
N ALA A 226 -12.67 -6.48 -19.09
CA ALA A 226 -13.15 -7.86 -19.16
C ALA A 226 -14.63 -7.92 -19.60
N ALA A 227 -15.49 -7.07 -19.03
CA ALA A 227 -16.91 -6.98 -19.40
C ALA A 227 -17.13 -6.64 -20.88
N VAL A 228 -16.43 -5.65 -21.39
CA VAL A 228 -16.54 -5.27 -22.81
C VAL A 228 -16.03 -6.37 -23.73
N ARG A 229 -14.97 -7.09 -23.33
CA ARG A 229 -14.42 -8.22 -24.10
C ARG A 229 -15.45 -9.34 -24.24
N GLU A 230 -16.24 -9.62 -23.20
CA GLU A 230 -17.33 -10.60 -23.29
C GLU A 230 -18.47 -10.14 -24.21
N GLU A 231 -18.84 -8.86 -24.17
CA GLU A 231 -19.96 -8.31 -24.95
C GLU A 231 -19.65 -8.22 -26.44
N SER A 232 -18.45 -7.75 -26.80
CA SER A 232 -18.15 -7.28 -28.15
C SER A 232 -17.01 -8.02 -28.84
N LYS A 233 -16.28 -8.90 -28.14
CA LYS A 233 -15.04 -9.57 -28.61
C LYS A 233 -13.95 -8.61 -29.15
N SER A 234 -14.07 -7.31 -28.92
CA SER A 234 -13.08 -6.30 -29.28
C SER A 234 -12.06 -6.13 -28.14
N GLY A 235 -10.78 -6.33 -28.43
CA GLY A 235 -9.75 -6.57 -27.41
C GLY A 235 -9.01 -5.34 -26.85
N ARG A 236 -9.31 -4.12 -27.31
CA ARG A 236 -8.56 -2.91 -26.91
C ARG A 236 -9.48 -1.73 -26.60
N VAL A 237 -10.17 -1.80 -25.48
CA VAL A 237 -10.98 -0.68 -24.95
C VAL A 237 -10.30 -0.02 -23.76
N PHE A 238 -10.55 1.29 -23.60
CA PHE A 238 -10.05 2.11 -22.49
C PHE A 238 -8.52 2.10 -22.35
N GLY A 239 -7.77 2.03 -23.46
CA GLY A 239 -6.31 1.91 -23.42
C GLY A 239 -5.63 3.05 -22.64
N GLY A 240 -4.74 2.71 -21.71
CA GLY A 240 -4.01 3.68 -20.88
C GLY A 240 -4.78 4.26 -19.69
N VAL A 241 -6.08 3.98 -19.57
CA VAL A 241 -6.91 4.43 -18.44
C VAL A 241 -6.53 3.65 -17.18
N GLN A 242 -6.37 4.37 -16.07
CA GLN A 242 -6.15 3.81 -14.73
C GLN A 242 -7.36 4.11 -13.84
N ASP A 243 -7.53 3.38 -12.73
CA ASP A 243 -8.67 3.58 -11.83
C ASP A 243 -8.69 5.02 -11.30
N ARG A 244 -7.54 5.59 -10.92
CA ARG A 244 -7.46 6.99 -10.47
C ARG A 244 -8.03 7.97 -11.49
N MET A 245 -7.81 7.75 -12.79
CA MET A 245 -8.30 8.63 -13.85
C MET A 245 -9.82 8.49 -14.03
N LEU A 246 -10.33 7.27 -13.90
CA LEU A 246 -11.76 6.99 -13.92
C LEU A 246 -12.45 7.72 -12.76
N PHE A 247 -12.00 7.48 -11.52
CA PHE A 247 -12.65 8.03 -10.32
C PHE A 247 -12.44 9.55 -10.16
N GLN A 248 -11.35 10.12 -10.67
CA GLN A 248 -11.16 11.58 -10.74
C GLN A 248 -12.29 12.28 -11.51
N ASN A 249 -12.91 11.60 -12.48
CA ASN A 249 -14.02 12.12 -13.28
C ASN A 249 -15.41 11.75 -12.72
N LEU A 250 -15.45 10.94 -11.66
CA LEU A 250 -16.70 10.49 -11.00
C LEU A 250 -16.91 11.16 -9.64
N LEU A 251 -15.83 11.43 -8.91
CA LEU A 251 -15.87 11.93 -7.53
C LEU A 251 -15.70 13.45 -7.46
N LYS A 252 -16.15 14.01 -6.34
CA LYS A 252 -15.88 15.39 -5.93
C LYS A 252 -14.89 15.40 -4.77
N PRO A 253 -14.18 16.51 -4.50
CA PRO A 253 -13.36 16.63 -3.30
C PRO A 253 -14.13 16.24 -2.03
N ASP A 254 -13.44 15.54 -1.15
CA ASP A 254 -13.90 15.04 0.14
C ASP A 254 -15.09 14.06 0.02
N THR A 255 -15.06 13.24 -1.04
CA THR A 255 -16.01 12.15 -1.25
C THR A 255 -15.29 10.83 -1.52
N ARG A 256 -15.93 9.72 -1.12
CA ARG A 256 -15.56 8.37 -1.56
C ARG A 256 -16.51 7.82 -2.62
N GLY A 257 -16.00 6.89 -3.42
CA GLY A 257 -16.76 6.13 -4.38
C GLY A 257 -17.40 4.86 -3.82
N THR A 258 -17.81 3.99 -4.73
CA THR A 258 -18.20 2.60 -4.46
C THR A 258 -17.12 1.85 -3.68
N ILE A 259 -17.53 0.93 -2.80
CA ILE A 259 -16.66 -0.01 -2.10
C ILE A 259 -16.50 -1.25 -2.98
N PHE A 260 -15.26 -1.73 -3.13
CA PHE A 260 -14.92 -2.87 -3.95
C PHE A 260 -14.17 -3.94 -3.15
N ALA A 261 -14.31 -5.18 -3.57
CA ALA A 261 -13.42 -6.28 -3.21
C ALA A 261 -12.52 -6.63 -4.41
N SER A 262 -11.35 -7.21 -4.16
CA SER A 262 -10.43 -7.63 -5.23
C SER A 262 -10.21 -9.13 -5.22
N THR A 263 -10.04 -9.72 -6.41
CA THR A 263 -9.82 -11.17 -6.55
C THR A 263 -8.35 -11.60 -6.53
N LEU A 264 -7.41 -10.64 -6.52
CA LEU A 264 -5.93 -10.80 -6.56
C LEU A 264 -5.35 -11.81 -7.55
N GLY A 265 -6.12 -12.36 -8.50
CA GLY A 265 -5.61 -13.33 -9.48
C GLY A 265 -5.22 -14.70 -8.88
N GLU A 266 -5.57 -14.98 -7.62
CA GLU A 266 -5.20 -16.21 -6.94
C GLU A 266 -6.25 -17.34 -7.11
N PRO A 267 -5.85 -18.63 -6.96
CA PRO A 267 -6.75 -19.77 -7.05
C PRO A 267 -7.92 -19.68 -6.08
N LYS A 268 -9.03 -20.38 -6.42
CA LYS A 268 -10.28 -20.34 -5.65
C LYS A 268 -10.09 -20.73 -4.18
N GLU A 269 -9.14 -21.62 -3.90
CA GLU A 269 -8.83 -22.13 -2.56
C GLU A 269 -8.23 -21.05 -1.64
N LEU A 270 -7.65 -19.99 -2.20
CA LEU A 270 -7.12 -18.86 -1.43
C LEU A 270 -8.10 -17.68 -1.35
N ARG A 271 -9.24 -17.74 -2.04
CA ARG A 271 -10.22 -16.64 -2.07
C ARG A 271 -10.84 -16.34 -0.72
N GLU A 272 -11.08 -17.36 0.11
CA GLU A 272 -11.62 -17.17 1.47
C GLU A 272 -10.73 -16.28 2.35
N TYR A 273 -9.44 -16.25 2.06
CA TYR A 273 -8.46 -15.40 2.71
C TYR A 273 -8.42 -14.02 2.04
N ILE A 274 -8.40 -13.99 0.71
CA ILE A 274 -8.19 -12.78 -0.10
C ILE A 274 -9.40 -11.83 -0.08
N ASP A 275 -10.62 -12.36 -0.01
CA ASP A 275 -11.87 -11.59 0.01
C ASP A 275 -12.10 -10.84 1.34
N ARG A 276 -11.10 -10.76 2.22
CA ARG A 276 -11.18 -10.11 3.53
C ARG A 276 -10.73 -8.65 3.55
N ILE A 277 -10.17 -8.14 2.45
CA ILE A 277 -9.76 -6.73 2.33
C ILE A 277 -10.57 -6.07 1.21
N TYR A 278 -11.30 -5.03 1.57
CA TYR A 278 -12.04 -4.18 0.66
C TYR A 278 -11.31 -2.86 0.47
N PHE A 279 -11.73 -2.10 -0.52
CA PHE A 279 -11.16 -0.79 -0.80
C PHE A 279 -12.19 0.16 -1.38
N THR A 280 -11.93 1.44 -1.23
CA THR A 280 -12.65 2.50 -1.95
C THR A 280 -11.66 3.53 -2.47
N TYR A 281 -12.06 4.25 -3.52
CA TYR A 281 -11.34 5.42 -3.97
C TYR A 281 -11.93 6.66 -3.31
N MET A 282 -11.07 7.54 -2.80
CA MET A 282 -11.44 8.80 -2.20
C MET A 282 -10.74 9.93 -2.96
N LEU A 283 -11.49 10.94 -3.36
CA LEU A 283 -10.91 12.18 -3.87
C LEU A 283 -10.80 13.15 -2.70
N THR A 284 -9.58 13.46 -2.28
CA THR A 284 -9.34 14.53 -1.31
C THR A 284 -9.23 15.87 -2.04
N LYS A 285 -9.12 16.98 -1.30
CA LYS A 285 -8.75 18.28 -1.90
C LYS A 285 -7.37 18.33 -2.59
N TYR A 286 -6.52 17.31 -2.38
CA TYR A 286 -5.16 17.25 -2.92
C TYR A 286 -5.02 16.26 -4.07
N GLU A 287 -5.46 15.01 -3.85
CA GLU A 287 -5.28 13.93 -4.79
C GLU A 287 -6.31 12.80 -4.64
N MET A 288 -6.33 11.91 -5.64
CA MET A 288 -7.03 10.62 -5.61
C MET A 288 -6.22 9.60 -4.82
N VAL A 289 -6.83 9.05 -3.78
CA VAL A 289 -6.23 7.99 -2.96
C VAL A 289 -7.09 6.73 -2.99
N ARG A 290 -6.45 5.59 -2.75
CA ARG A 290 -7.14 4.32 -2.48
C ARG A 290 -6.98 4.03 -0.99
N ILE A 291 -8.10 3.77 -0.33
CA ILE A 291 -8.12 3.35 1.07
C ILE A 291 -8.51 1.89 1.09
N GLU A 292 -7.66 1.04 1.65
CA GLU A 292 -7.95 -0.37 1.91
C GLU A 292 -8.35 -0.57 3.37
N PHE A 293 -9.30 -1.46 3.63
CA PHE A 293 -9.76 -1.79 4.98
C PHE A 293 -10.29 -3.23 5.05
N PRO A 294 -10.30 -3.86 6.23
CA PRO A 294 -10.91 -5.17 6.40
C PRO A 294 -12.42 -5.18 6.07
N GLN A 295 -12.90 -6.33 5.60
CA GLN A 295 -14.31 -6.57 5.29
C GLN A 295 -15.24 -6.20 6.44
N TRP A 296 -14.87 -6.53 7.69
CA TRP A 296 -15.70 -6.28 8.86
C TRP A 296 -15.98 -4.77 9.05
N LEU A 297 -15.03 -3.91 8.71
CA LEU A 297 -15.20 -2.47 8.80
C LEU A 297 -16.19 -1.97 7.74
N ALA A 298 -16.20 -2.58 6.56
CA ALA A 298 -17.13 -2.22 5.49
C ALA A 298 -18.60 -2.54 5.83
N LEU A 299 -18.83 -3.56 6.66
CA LEU A 299 -20.16 -3.98 7.10
C LEU A 299 -20.74 -3.02 8.16
N ASP A 300 -19.89 -2.30 8.88
CA ASP A 300 -20.29 -1.27 9.85
C ASP A 300 -20.19 0.13 9.21
N THR A 301 -21.29 0.56 8.58
CA THR A 301 -21.31 1.81 7.80
C THR A 301 -21.03 3.07 8.63
N GLU A 302 -21.43 3.09 9.91
CA GLU A 302 -21.19 4.24 10.80
C GLU A 302 -19.72 4.30 11.22
N LYS A 303 -19.14 3.15 11.54
CA LYS A 303 -17.72 3.06 11.88
C LYS A 303 -16.84 3.36 10.69
N LEU A 304 -17.14 2.83 9.50
CA LEU A 304 -16.42 3.17 8.27
C LEU A 304 -16.50 4.68 7.98
N ALA A 305 -17.68 5.29 8.11
CA ALA A 305 -17.83 6.72 7.90
C ALA A 305 -16.97 7.54 8.89
N SER A 306 -16.95 7.14 10.16
CA SER A 306 -16.12 7.76 11.19
C SER A 306 -14.62 7.58 10.91
N THR A 307 -14.19 6.37 10.54
CA THR A 307 -12.81 6.07 10.13
C THR A 307 -12.37 6.92 8.93
N LEU A 308 -13.17 6.99 7.86
CA LEU A 308 -12.84 7.79 6.68
C LEU A 308 -12.79 9.29 7.00
N SER A 309 -13.59 9.75 7.96
CA SER A 309 -13.54 11.13 8.46
C SER A 309 -12.22 11.43 9.16
N LEU A 310 -11.69 10.48 9.96
CA LEU A 310 -10.37 10.59 10.58
C LEU A 310 -9.23 10.51 9.54
N VAL A 311 -9.36 9.66 8.51
CA VAL A 311 -8.43 9.63 7.38
C VAL A 311 -8.34 11.00 6.72
N LEU A 312 -9.49 11.57 6.35
CA LEU A 312 -9.54 12.89 5.72
C LEU A 312 -8.90 13.94 6.64
N ARG A 313 -9.21 13.92 7.95
CA ARG A 313 -8.65 14.85 8.92
C ARG A 313 -7.12 14.79 8.98
N GLN A 314 -6.54 13.60 8.99
CA GLN A 314 -5.08 13.43 8.98
C GLN A 314 -4.45 13.95 7.70
N VAL A 315 -5.08 13.72 6.54
CA VAL A 315 -4.63 14.26 5.25
C VAL A 315 -4.66 15.79 5.23
N GLU A 316 -5.71 16.40 5.80
CA GLU A 316 -5.80 17.86 5.90
C GLU A 316 -4.72 18.48 6.78
N LEU A 317 -4.43 17.85 7.92
CA LEU A 317 -3.39 18.31 8.83
C LEU A 317 -1.99 18.19 8.22
N GLY A 318 -1.74 17.13 7.45
CA GLY A 318 -0.45 16.89 6.77
C GLY A 318 -0.40 17.46 5.35
N GLN A 319 -1.35 18.32 4.97
CA GLN A 319 -1.38 19.05 3.70
C GLN A 319 -1.30 18.18 2.44
N GLY A 320 -1.93 17.01 2.47
CA GLY A 320 -1.96 16.07 1.33
C GLY A 320 -1.62 14.64 1.68
N TYR A 321 -1.03 14.42 2.87
CA TYR A 321 -0.67 13.09 3.35
C TYR A 321 -1.00 12.95 4.85
N PRO A 322 -1.36 11.76 5.36
CA PRO A 322 -1.63 11.59 6.79
C PRO A 322 -0.41 11.92 7.66
N VAL A 323 -0.55 12.86 8.60
CA VAL A 323 0.55 13.26 9.51
C VAL A 323 1.14 12.07 10.24
N ALA A 324 0.30 11.18 10.78
CA ALA A 324 0.76 10.00 11.51
C ALA A 324 1.69 9.11 10.66
N LEU A 325 1.43 8.96 9.36
CA LEU A 325 2.29 8.19 8.46
C LEU A 325 3.63 8.90 8.19
N MET A 326 3.61 10.23 8.02
CA MET A 326 4.85 11.01 7.85
C MET A 326 5.77 10.86 9.06
N GLU A 327 5.21 10.98 10.26
CA GLU A 327 5.97 10.86 11.50
C GLU A 327 6.50 9.44 11.69
N ALA A 328 5.70 8.41 11.36
CA ALA A 328 6.14 7.01 11.45
C ALA A 328 7.30 6.71 10.50
N HIS A 329 7.27 7.25 9.28
CA HIS A 329 8.37 7.15 8.34
C HIS A 329 9.67 7.74 8.91
N GLU A 330 9.61 8.95 9.49
CA GLU A 330 10.79 9.58 10.07
C GLU A 330 11.41 8.76 11.22
N GLN A 331 10.61 8.03 12.00
CA GLN A 331 11.10 7.13 13.04
C GLN A 331 11.63 5.79 12.49
N ALA A 332 11.14 5.35 11.33
CA ALA A 332 11.52 4.08 10.71
C ALA A 332 12.84 4.18 9.92
N VAL A 333 13.15 5.33 9.33
CA VAL A 333 14.30 5.51 8.43
C VAL A 333 15.62 5.32 9.18
N LEU A 334 16.39 4.32 8.76
CA LEU A 334 17.78 4.11 9.17
C LEU A 334 18.72 4.99 8.35
N ARG A 335 19.33 5.98 9.01
CA ARG A 335 20.25 6.96 8.42
C ARG A 335 21.68 6.40 8.31
N GLY A 336 22.59 7.20 7.74
CA GLY A 336 23.99 6.81 7.54
C GLY A 336 24.69 6.40 8.84
N ASP A 337 24.45 7.15 9.91
CA ASP A 337 25.05 6.91 11.23
C ASP A 337 24.52 5.62 11.88
N ASP A 338 23.24 5.29 11.69
CA ASP A 338 22.65 4.03 12.20
C ASP A 338 23.26 2.80 11.52
N ARG A 339 23.52 2.90 10.21
CA ARG A 339 24.18 1.84 9.45
C ARG A 339 25.63 1.66 9.87
N GLU A 340 26.31 2.75 10.21
CA GLU A 340 27.66 2.70 10.74
C GLU A 340 27.70 2.10 12.15
N LEU A 341 26.75 2.46 13.02
CA LEU A 341 26.59 1.85 14.34
C LEU A 341 26.35 0.34 14.23
N LEU A 342 25.43 -0.09 13.37
CA LEU A 342 25.19 -1.52 13.10
C LEU A 342 26.47 -2.22 12.67
N ARG A 343 27.24 -1.62 11.76
CA ARG A 343 28.55 -2.15 11.32
C ARG A 343 29.51 -2.34 12.48
N LEU A 344 29.64 -1.33 13.35
CA LEU A 344 30.52 -1.39 14.52
C LEU A 344 30.10 -2.48 15.52
N LEU A 345 28.79 -2.65 15.76
CA LEU A 345 28.27 -3.71 16.62
C LEU A 345 28.54 -5.11 16.03
N LEU A 346 28.42 -5.27 14.71
CA LEU A 346 28.75 -6.51 14.03
C LEU A 346 30.26 -6.81 14.08
N GLU A 347 31.11 -5.79 13.96
CA GLU A 347 32.56 -5.91 14.09
C GLU A 347 32.99 -6.33 15.50
N ASP A 348 32.40 -5.72 16.53
CA ASP A 348 32.67 -6.05 17.93
C ASP A 348 32.34 -7.53 18.24
N GLN A 349 31.27 -8.05 17.64
CA GLN A 349 30.88 -9.45 17.75
C GLN A 349 31.65 -10.40 16.80
N GLY A 350 32.61 -9.87 16.01
CA GLY A 350 33.40 -10.66 15.06
C GLY A 350 32.60 -11.24 13.89
N LEU A 351 31.44 -10.66 13.58
CA LEU A 351 30.52 -11.14 12.54
C LEU A 351 30.84 -10.60 11.13
N LEU A 352 31.73 -9.60 11.04
CA LEU A 352 32.23 -9.07 9.78
C LEU A 352 33.63 -9.64 9.49
N LEU A 353 33.70 -10.55 8.51
CA LEU A 353 34.94 -11.10 8.00
C LEU A 353 35.16 -10.53 6.60
N THR A 354 36.14 -9.63 6.48
CA THR A 354 36.63 -8.95 5.27
C THR A 354 35.76 -7.84 4.66
N GLU A 355 36.25 -6.60 4.78
CA GLU A 355 35.81 -5.50 3.92
C GLU A 355 36.25 -5.71 2.47
N SER A 356 35.32 -5.57 1.53
CA SER A 356 35.63 -5.39 0.11
C SER A 356 36.38 -4.07 -0.13
N GLU A 357 37.51 -4.11 -0.86
CA GLU A 357 38.28 -2.93 -1.29
C GLU A 357 37.42 -1.86 -2.01
N LYS A 358 36.28 -2.27 -2.58
CA LYS A 358 35.31 -1.38 -3.22
C LYS A 358 34.48 -0.58 -2.21
N GLY A 359 34.16 -1.16 -1.05
CA GLY A 359 33.50 -0.47 0.07
C GLY A 359 34.42 0.57 0.72
N ARG A 360 35.71 0.24 0.82
CA ARG A 360 36.77 1.16 1.28
C ARG A 360 36.93 2.38 0.36
N SER A 361 36.88 2.18 -0.96
CA SER A 361 37.00 3.25 -1.96
C SER A 361 35.81 4.22 -1.98
N LYS A 362 34.59 3.76 -1.66
CA LYS A 362 33.40 4.64 -1.53
C LYS A 362 33.49 5.56 -0.31
N ARG A 363 34.04 5.08 0.81
CA ARG A 363 34.26 5.88 2.04
C ARG A 363 35.26 7.01 1.85
N LEU A 364 36.34 6.76 1.11
CA LEU A 364 37.33 7.80 0.77
C LEU A 364 36.78 8.92 -0.13
N ARG A 365 35.58 8.75 -0.70
CA ARG A 365 34.92 9.77 -1.54
C ARG A 365 33.82 10.54 -0.82
N SER A 366 33.42 10.13 0.40
CA SER A 366 32.38 10.81 1.18
C SER A 366 32.93 11.64 2.36
N ILE A 367 34.26 11.73 2.46
CA ILE A 367 34.99 12.76 3.21
C ILE A 367 35.35 13.86 2.21
#